data_AF-A0A420HA75-F1
#
_entry.id   AF-A0A420HA75-F1
#
_cell.length_a   1.000
_cell.length_b   1.000
_cell.length_c   1.000
_cell.angle_alpha   90.00
_cell.angle_beta   90.00
_cell.angle_gamma   90.00
#
_symmetry.space_group_name_H-M   'P 1'
#
loop_
_entity.id
_entity.type
_entity.pdbx_description
1 polymer ?
#
loop_
_entity_poly.entity_id
_entity_poly.type
_entity_poly.pdbx_seq_one_letter_code
_entity_poly.pdbx_strand_id
1 'polypeptide(L)'
;MLIRKMTYSCLRRFYSVPSLPLSLHPATLIKGKNDSSFCFFQSNKDFSNFPGLLKKKKSSSTWIERDEAEREEEKLRPTTKTKPTTVTKDSESDPWDFSNLHDGIKERMTWLQSELSKLRAGGGFNPDLLENLRVAVQRDSKKTESLGDLAQIIPKGGRSLTIHVGEKAHVKSIISAIQSATFLNLQPIQDPQEPTQLNVPIPPPTTESRDLALTTARKVGETAITGVRSTRALMQKKLRNIELKKLARPDDLKKAHKEMEKIVEKGITDIKKTIDVARKAIEQK
;
A
#
# COMPACT_ATOMS: atom_id res chain seq x y z
N MET A 1 -53.31 61.54 0.73
CA MET A 1 -54.43 60.67 1.12
C MET A 1 -54.18 60.17 2.53
N LEU A 2 -55.01 60.65 3.45
CA LEU A 2 -55.36 60.14 4.76
C LEU A 2 -54.96 58.68 5.11
N ILE A 3 -54.34 58.44 6.28
CA ILE A 3 -54.89 57.64 7.42
C ILE A 3 -53.81 56.97 8.31
N ARG A 4 -53.77 57.49 9.54
CA ARG A 4 -53.69 56.85 10.89
C ARG A 4 -52.44 56.08 11.35
N LYS A 5 -51.79 56.76 12.32
CA LYS A 5 -51.17 56.20 13.52
C LYS A 5 -52.08 55.18 14.24
N MET A 6 -51.51 54.08 14.71
CA MET A 6 -51.89 53.45 15.99
C MET A 6 -50.64 52.88 16.67
N THR A 7 -50.53 53.24 17.94
CA THR A 7 -49.50 52.89 18.92
C THR A 7 -50.18 52.15 20.08
N TYR A 8 -49.36 51.43 20.87
CA TYR A 8 -49.65 50.83 22.19
C TYR A 8 -50.51 49.56 22.17
N SER A 9 -50.43 48.63 23.10
CA SER A 9 -49.50 48.26 24.17
C SER A 9 -50.16 46.99 24.74
N CYS A 10 -49.43 45.91 24.98
CA CYS A 10 -49.90 44.94 25.97
C CYS A 10 -48.73 44.30 26.70
N LEU A 11 -48.78 44.50 28.01
CA LEU A 11 -47.80 44.13 29.02
C LEU A 11 -47.74 42.62 29.28
N ARG A 12 -46.53 42.20 29.65
CA ARG A 12 -46.15 41.19 30.64
C ARG A 12 -47.29 40.55 31.45
N ARG A 13 -47.26 39.22 31.55
CA ARG A 13 -47.31 38.57 32.88
C ARG A 13 -46.58 37.23 32.93
N PHE A 14 -45.80 37.11 33.99
CA PHE A 14 -45.14 35.94 34.56
C PHE A 14 -46.03 34.69 34.60
N TYR A 15 -45.47 33.49 34.45
CA TYR A 15 -45.18 32.56 35.56
C TYR A 15 -44.80 31.15 35.06
N SER A 16 -43.81 30.58 35.75
CA SER A 16 -43.73 29.18 36.20
C SER A 16 -43.32 28.07 35.21
N VAL A 17 -42.09 27.60 35.46
CA VAL A 17 -41.50 26.32 35.05
C VAL A 17 -42.11 25.19 35.91
N PRO A 18 -42.27 23.98 35.36
CA PRO A 18 -41.96 22.80 36.17
C PRO A 18 -41.03 21.81 35.49
N SER A 19 -39.98 21.51 36.25
CA SER A 19 -39.05 20.39 36.19
C SER A 19 -39.75 19.02 36.25
N LEU A 20 -39.26 18.07 35.46
CA LEU A 20 -39.62 16.64 35.57
C LEU A 20 -38.61 15.89 36.47
N PRO A 21 -39.06 14.88 37.23
CA PRO A 21 -38.33 14.35 38.39
C PRO A 21 -37.39 13.19 38.07
N LEU A 22 -36.24 13.18 38.76
CA LEU A 22 -35.44 12.00 39.05
C LEU A 22 -36.19 11.08 40.02
N SER A 23 -36.24 9.77 39.74
CA SER A 23 -36.58 8.76 40.73
C SER A 23 -35.32 7.99 41.16
N LEU A 24 -34.98 8.14 42.43
CA LEU A 24 -34.05 7.29 43.17
C LEU A 24 -34.71 5.95 43.51
N HIS A 25 -33.95 4.86 43.41
CA HIS A 25 -34.17 3.66 44.21
C HIS A 25 -33.07 3.53 45.29
N PRO A 26 -33.40 3.05 46.50
CA PRO A 26 -32.53 3.10 47.67
C PRO A 26 -31.51 1.96 47.75
N ALA A 27 -30.38 2.30 48.37
CA ALA A 27 -29.30 1.41 48.76
C ALA A 27 -29.70 0.48 49.91
N THR A 28 -29.25 -0.78 49.84
CA THR A 28 -29.09 -1.65 51.02
C THR A 28 -27.62 -2.02 51.19
N LEU A 29 -27.17 -1.77 52.41
CA LEU A 29 -25.83 -1.88 52.95
C LEU A 29 -25.59 -3.30 53.48
N ILE A 30 -24.51 -3.97 53.05
CA ILE A 30 -23.93 -5.11 53.76
C ILE A 30 -22.44 -4.85 53.92
N LYS A 31 -22.02 -4.86 55.19
CA LYS A 31 -20.68 -4.59 55.70
C LYS A 31 -20.03 -5.95 55.98
N GLY A 32 -18.86 -6.21 55.40
CA GLY A 32 -18.08 -7.42 55.66
C GLY A 32 -16.59 -7.12 55.48
N LYS A 33 -15.85 -7.24 56.58
CA LYS A 33 -14.47 -6.81 56.80
C LYS A 33 -13.52 -8.01 56.64
N ASN A 34 -12.25 -7.70 56.36
CA ASN A 34 -11.02 -8.42 56.75
C ASN A 34 -10.23 -9.23 55.70
N ASP A 35 -9.02 -8.71 55.47
CA ASP A 35 -7.71 -9.34 55.67
C ASP A 35 -7.12 -10.33 54.64
N SER A 36 -6.11 -9.79 53.96
CA SER A 36 -4.71 -10.27 54.00
C SER A 36 -4.27 -11.46 53.14
N SER A 37 -3.03 -11.32 52.67
CA SER A 37 -2.09 -12.36 52.20
C SER A 37 -2.29 -12.94 50.79
N PHE A 38 -1.78 -12.20 49.79
CA PHE A 38 -1.38 -12.78 48.51
C PHE A 38 -0.10 -13.60 48.73
N CYS A 39 -0.26 -14.91 48.85
CA CYS A 39 0.86 -15.83 49.04
C CYS A 39 1.63 -16.05 47.74
N PHE A 40 2.93 -15.81 47.86
CA PHE A 40 4.03 -16.21 47.01
C PHE A 40 4.04 -17.74 46.84
N PHE A 41 4.08 -18.25 45.61
CA PHE A 41 4.40 -19.66 45.35
C PHE A 41 5.59 -19.73 44.39
N GLN A 42 6.79 -19.75 44.98
CA GLN A 42 7.95 -20.36 44.35
C GLN A 42 7.82 -21.87 44.52
N SER A 43 7.95 -22.61 43.42
CA SER A 43 8.47 -23.98 43.48
C SER A 43 9.48 -24.19 42.34
N ASN A 44 10.74 -24.27 42.73
CA ASN A 44 11.78 -24.96 41.97
C ASN A 44 11.39 -26.44 41.93
N LYS A 45 11.58 -27.12 40.78
CA LYS A 45 12.62 -28.16 40.62
C LYS A 45 12.45 -29.02 39.36
N ASP A 46 13.60 -29.20 38.72
CA ASP A 46 14.15 -30.41 38.12
C ASP A 46 13.81 -30.80 36.67
N PHE A 47 14.80 -30.48 35.82
CA PHE A 47 15.23 -31.26 34.67
C PHE A 47 15.33 -32.76 35.02
N SER A 48 14.80 -33.65 34.17
CA SER A 48 15.51 -34.85 33.74
C SER A 48 14.78 -35.64 32.65
N ASN A 49 15.62 -36.22 31.76
CA ASN A 49 15.44 -37.46 31.01
C ASN A 49 14.51 -37.48 29.77
N PHE A 50 15.09 -37.11 28.63
CA PHE A 50 14.72 -37.67 27.32
C PHE A 50 15.10 -39.16 27.24
N PRO A 51 14.23 -40.07 26.77
CA PRO A 51 14.60 -41.45 26.52
C PRO A 51 15.05 -41.70 25.08
N GLY A 52 16.11 -42.51 24.94
CA GLY A 52 16.15 -43.62 23.98
C GLY A 52 16.57 -43.34 22.54
N LEU A 53 17.89 -43.29 22.31
CA LEU A 53 18.52 -43.49 21.00
C LEU A 53 18.14 -44.84 20.38
N LEU A 54 17.36 -44.82 19.30
CA LEU A 54 17.16 -45.96 18.40
C LEU A 54 18.37 -46.14 17.48
N LYS A 55 19.07 -47.27 17.64
CA LYS A 55 20.15 -47.75 16.76
C LYS A 55 19.65 -47.89 15.31
N LYS A 56 20.21 -47.12 14.39
CA LYS A 56 19.99 -47.24 12.94
C LYS A 56 20.78 -48.43 12.39
N LYS A 57 20.06 -49.44 11.90
CA LYS A 57 20.58 -50.61 11.16
C LYS A 57 21.13 -50.14 9.81
N LYS A 58 22.34 -50.59 9.44
CA LYS A 58 22.97 -50.36 8.14
C LYS A 58 22.10 -50.94 7.02
N SER A 59 21.75 -50.12 6.04
CA SER A 59 21.31 -50.52 4.70
C SER A 59 22.21 -49.80 3.70
N SER A 60 23.35 -50.41 3.44
CA SER A 60 24.22 -50.09 2.30
C SER A 60 23.65 -50.87 1.12
N SER A 61 23.36 -50.18 0.00
CA SER A 61 23.04 -50.69 -1.36
C SER A 61 21.72 -50.15 -1.97
N THR A 62 21.51 -48.82 -2.09
CA THR A 62 20.49 -48.29 -3.04
C THR A 62 20.69 -46.84 -3.51
N TRP A 63 21.86 -46.21 -3.27
CA TRP A 63 22.07 -44.79 -3.62
C TRP A 63 23.20 -44.53 -4.61
N ILE A 64 23.77 -45.58 -5.23
CA ILE A 64 24.92 -45.43 -6.15
C ILE A 64 24.52 -45.62 -7.62
N GLU A 65 23.34 -46.17 -7.93
CA GLU A 65 22.94 -46.48 -9.33
C GLU A 65 22.04 -45.44 -10.02
N ARG A 66 21.64 -44.36 -9.34
CA ARG A 66 20.83 -43.29 -9.97
C ARG A 66 21.68 -42.11 -10.46
N ASP A 67 22.88 -41.94 -9.93
CA ASP A 67 23.73 -40.77 -10.19
C ASP A 67 24.62 -40.90 -11.45
N GLU A 68 24.62 -42.06 -12.12
CA GLU A 68 25.39 -42.28 -13.36
C GLU A 68 24.55 -42.27 -14.65
N ALA A 69 23.21 -42.32 -14.56
CA ALA A 69 22.33 -42.29 -15.73
C ALA A 69 21.96 -40.87 -16.21
N GLU A 70 21.99 -39.86 -15.34
CA GLU A 70 21.62 -38.48 -15.72
C GLU A 70 22.79 -37.68 -16.33
N ARG A 71 24.02 -38.21 -16.32
CA ARG A 71 25.21 -37.49 -16.80
C ARG A 71 25.49 -37.65 -18.30
N GLU A 72 24.83 -38.56 -19.01
CA GLU A 72 25.11 -38.85 -20.43
C GLU A 72 24.04 -38.36 -21.42
N GLU A 73 22.86 -37.88 -20.98
CA GLU A 73 21.81 -37.42 -21.91
C GLU A 73 21.87 -35.92 -22.26
N GLU A 74 22.69 -35.11 -21.57
CA GLU A 74 22.78 -33.65 -21.81
C GLU A 74 23.89 -33.26 -22.82
N LYS A 75 24.51 -34.23 -23.50
CA LYS A 75 25.55 -33.96 -24.54
C LYS A 75 25.03 -33.84 -25.96
N LEU A 76 23.73 -34.03 -26.21
CA LEU A 76 23.20 -34.12 -27.58
C LEU A 76 21.90 -33.34 -27.77
N ARG A 77 21.96 -32.02 -28.01
CA ARG A 77 21.00 -31.32 -28.90
C ARG A 77 21.49 -29.94 -29.38
N PRO A 78 21.16 -29.51 -30.62
CA PRO A 78 21.86 -28.44 -31.34
C PRO A 78 21.21 -27.06 -31.20
N THR A 79 21.99 -26.03 -31.52
CA THR A 79 21.70 -24.59 -31.39
C THR A 79 20.86 -24.01 -32.54
N THR A 80 19.80 -23.23 -32.26
CA THR A 80 19.32 -22.13 -33.12
C THR A 80 18.62 -21.00 -32.34
N LYS A 81 19.37 -19.92 -32.09
CA LYS A 81 19.04 -18.48 -31.99
C LYS A 81 17.64 -18.04 -31.52
N THR A 82 17.57 -17.50 -30.30
CA THR A 82 17.07 -16.14 -30.00
C THR A 82 17.81 -15.66 -28.75
N LYS A 83 18.34 -14.42 -28.76
CA LYS A 83 19.44 -13.92 -27.90
C LYS A 83 18.99 -13.59 -26.46
N PRO A 84 19.62 -14.17 -25.41
CA PRO A 84 19.81 -13.49 -24.13
C PRO A 84 21.31 -13.31 -23.86
N THR A 85 21.65 -12.12 -23.38
CA THR A 85 23.00 -11.65 -23.09
C THR A 85 23.72 -12.59 -22.11
N THR A 86 24.93 -13.00 -22.49
CA THR A 86 25.89 -13.81 -21.74
C THR A 86 26.15 -13.18 -20.36
N VAL A 87 25.67 -13.80 -19.29
CA VAL A 87 26.17 -13.53 -17.93
C VAL A 87 27.34 -14.48 -17.70
N THR A 88 28.54 -13.96 -17.95
CA THR A 88 29.81 -14.63 -17.68
C THR A 88 29.96 -14.88 -16.17
N LYS A 89 30.38 -16.09 -15.81
CA LYS A 89 30.72 -16.53 -14.44
C LYS A 89 31.82 -15.66 -13.78
N ASP A 90 32.46 -14.80 -14.56
CA ASP A 90 33.51 -13.86 -14.16
C ASP A 90 32.97 -12.58 -13.48
N SER A 91 31.67 -12.28 -13.60
CA SER A 91 31.07 -11.07 -13.03
C SER A 91 30.86 -11.14 -11.51
N GLU A 92 31.05 -12.31 -10.89
CA GLU A 92 30.84 -12.49 -9.45
C GLU A 92 32.05 -12.04 -8.60
N SER A 93 33.18 -11.74 -9.24
CA SER A 93 34.46 -11.47 -8.56
C SER A 93 34.98 -10.04 -8.73
N ASP A 94 34.34 -9.19 -9.54
CA ASP A 94 34.82 -7.81 -9.75
C ASP A 94 34.26 -6.85 -8.67
N PRO A 95 35.12 -6.25 -7.82
CA PRO A 95 34.68 -5.25 -6.83
C PRO A 95 34.09 -3.98 -7.46
N TRP A 96 34.36 -3.72 -8.74
CA TRP A 96 33.91 -2.52 -9.45
C TRP A 96 32.57 -2.68 -10.17
N ASP A 97 31.94 -3.85 -10.07
CA ASP A 97 30.60 -4.05 -10.62
C ASP A 97 29.52 -3.39 -9.74
N PHE A 98 29.10 -2.19 -10.16
CA PHE A 98 27.97 -1.47 -9.58
C PHE A 98 26.67 -1.59 -10.37
N SER A 99 26.60 -2.45 -11.40
CA SER A 99 25.40 -2.60 -12.26
C SER A 99 24.14 -2.85 -11.43
N ASN A 100 24.20 -3.85 -10.54
CA ASN A 100 23.14 -4.22 -9.61
C ASN A 100 22.69 -3.07 -8.69
N LEU A 101 23.63 -2.22 -8.27
CA LEU A 101 23.33 -1.06 -7.44
C LEU A 101 22.57 0.00 -8.25
N HIS A 102 23.05 0.30 -9.45
CA HIS A 102 22.39 1.24 -10.35
C HIS A 102 20.99 0.76 -10.74
N ASP A 103 20.82 -0.51 -11.06
CA ASP A 103 19.54 -1.08 -11.47
C ASP A 103 18.56 -1.12 -10.31
N GLY A 104 19.00 -1.50 -9.10
CA GLY A 104 18.17 -1.42 -7.90
C GLY A 104 17.73 0.01 -7.56
N ILE A 105 18.60 1.02 -7.74
CA ILE A 105 18.22 2.43 -7.55
C ILE A 105 17.21 2.87 -8.62
N LYS A 106 17.44 2.53 -9.89
CA LYS A 106 16.52 2.87 -10.99
C LYS A 106 15.15 2.25 -10.79
N GLU A 107 15.08 0.97 -10.42
CA GLU A 107 13.83 0.28 -10.14
C GLU A 107 13.05 1.02 -9.04
N ARG A 108 13.72 1.37 -7.93
CA ARG A 108 13.08 2.13 -6.84
C ARG A 108 12.63 3.52 -7.28
N MET A 109 13.37 4.17 -8.16
CA MET A 109 12.98 5.46 -8.74
C MET A 109 11.72 5.34 -9.62
N THR A 110 11.66 4.33 -10.50
CA THR A 110 10.48 4.09 -11.35
C THR A 110 9.24 3.74 -10.52
N TRP A 111 9.41 2.92 -9.49
CA TRP A 111 8.36 2.61 -8.53
C TRP A 111 7.85 3.88 -7.83
N LEU A 112 8.76 4.72 -7.31
CA LEU A 112 8.41 5.98 -6.66
C LEU A 112 7.62 6.90 -7.60
N GLN A 113 8.05 7.04 -8.85
CA GLN A 113 7.35 7.86 -9.85
C GLN A 113 5.94 7.35 -10.14
N SER A 114 5.77 6.03 -10.24
CA SER A 114 4.45 5.42 -10.45
C SER A 114 3.49 5.70 -9.28
N GLU A 115 4.01 5.64 -8.05
CA GLU A 115 3.20 5.85 -6.85
C GLU A 115 2.87 7.33 -6.63
N LEU A 116 3.84 8.24 -6.87
CA LEU A 116 3.59 9.68 -6.83
C LEU A 116 2.63 10.14 -7.93
N SER A 117 2.61 9.47 -9.09
CA SER A 117 1.67 9.78 -10.17
C SER A 117 0.22 9.54 -9.75
N LYS A 118 -0.05 8.49 -8.96
CA LYS A 118 -1.37 8.24 -8.36
C LYS A 118 -1.76 9.31 -7.34
N LEU A 119 -0.79 9.89 -6.64
CA LEU A 119 -1.05 10.94 -5.63
C LEU A 119 -1.08 12.35 -6.23
N ARG A 120 -0.70 12.55 -7.50
CA ARG A 120 -0.62 13.85 -8.18
C ARG A 120 -1.96 14.59 -8.23
N ALA A 121 -3.08 13.88 -8.12
CA ALA A 121 -4.40 14.51 -8.02
C ALA A 121 -4.57 15.33 -6.73
N GLY A 122 -3.71 15.15 -5.72
CA GLY A 122 -3.67 15.97 -4.50
C GLY A 122 -4.91 15.82 -3.63
N GLY A 123 -5.44 14.59 -3.54
CA GLY A 123 -6.76 14.34 -2.94
C GLY A 123 -7.93 14.58 -3.90
N GLY A 124 -7.65 15.00 -5.13
CA GLY A 124 -8.57 14.94 -6.26
C GLY A 124 -8.80 13.51 -6.75
N PHE A 125 -9.78 13.37 -7.64
CA PHE A 125 -10.24 12.09 -8.13
C PHE A 125 -9.25 11.43 -9.13
N ASN A 126 -8.98 10.13 -8.94
CA ASN A 126 -8.18 9.30 -9.86
C ASN A 126 -9.09 8.30 -10.59
N PRO A 127 -9.07 8.24 -11.93
CA PRO A 127 -9.94 7.35 -12.71
C PRO A 127 -9.66 5.86 -12.44
N ASP A 128 -8.40 5.50 -12.20
CA ASP A 128 -7.97 4.12 -11.88
C ASP A 128 -8.71 3.52 -10.67
N LEU A 129 -9.13 4.35 -9.71
CA LEU A 129 -9.89 3.88 -8.55
C LEU A 129 -11.31 3.43 -8.92
N LEU A 130 -11.92 4.07 -9.93
CA LEU A 130 -13.22 3.63 -10.46
C LEU A 130 -13.07 2.40 -11.35
N GLU A 131 -12.04 2.32 -12.18
CA GLU A 131 -11.81 1.15 -13.05
C GLU A 131 -11.73 -0.15 -12.23
N ASN A 132 -11.08 -0.10 -11.08
CA ASN A 132 -10.93 -1.24 -10.16
C ASN A 132 -12.18 -1.52 -9.28
N LEU A 133 -13.24 -0.70 -9.37
CA LEU A 133 -14.46 -0.89 -8.59
C LEU A 133 -15.16 -2.18 -9.00
N ARG A 134 -15.56 -2.99 -8.02
CA ARG A 134 -16.30 -4.24 -8.27
C ARG A 134 -17.79 -3.96 -8.38
N VAL A 135 -18.39 -4.38 -9.49
CA VAL A 135 -19.82 -4.23 -9.78
C VAL A 135 -20.48 -5.60 -9.84
N ALA A 136 -21.59 -5.77 -9.12
CA ALA A 136 -22.44 -6.95 -9.24
C ALA A 136 -23.34 -6.81 -10.48
N VAL A 137 -23.08 -7.64 -11.50
CA VAL A 137 -23.75 -7.56 -12.81
C VAL A 137 -25.23 -7.94 -12.71
N GLN A 138 -25.55 -8.94 -11.89
CA GLN A 138 -26.92 -9.36 -11.59
C GLN A 138 -27.17 -9.37 -10.07
N ARG A 139 -28.39 -9.01 -9.67
CA ARG A 139 -28.79 -8.84 -8.26
C ARG A 139 -28.57 -10.08 -7.38
N ASP A 140 -28.65 -11.28 -7.96
CA ASP A 140 -28.61 -12.55 -7.23
C ASP A 140 -27.37 -13.41 -7.55
N SER A 141 -26.50 -12.94 -8.43
CA SER A 141 -25.29 -13.67 -8.80
C SER A 141 -24.09 -13.21 -7.98
N LYS A 142 -23.28 -14.14 -7.47
CA LYS A 142 -21.99 -13.83 -6.82
C LYS A 142 -20.90 -13.35 -7.79
N LYS A 143 -21.23 -13.12 -9.06
CA LYS A 143 -20.28 -12.71 -10.09
C LYS A 143 -20.09 -11.20 -9.98
N THR A 144 -18.87 -10.80 -9.61
CA THR A 144 -18.45 -9.39 -9.56
C THR A 144 -17.41 -9.14 -10.63
N GLU A 145 -17.72 -8.19 -11.51
CA GLU A 145 -16.84 -7.76 -12.59
C GLU A 145 -16.24 -6.40 -12.24
N SER A 146 -15.12 -6.05 -12.87
CA SER A 146 -14.54 -4.73 -12.68
C SER A 146 -15.35 -3.71 -13.50
N LEU A 147 -15.47 -2.48 -13.01
CA LEU A 147 -16.17 -1.43 -13.75
C LEU A 147 -15.45 -1.14 -15.09
N GLY A 148 -14.12 -1.28 -15.14
CA GLY A 148 -13.34 -1.09 -16.37
C GLY A 148 -13.69 -2.08 -17.49
N ASP A 149 -14.13 -3.29 -17.16
CA ASP A 149 -14.56 -4.28 -18.16
C ASP A 149 -15.97 -3.96 -18.72
N LEU A 150 -16.82 -3.35 -17.88
CA LEU A 150 -18.22 -3.06 -18.20
C LEU A 150 -18.43 -1.68 -18.84
N ALA A 151 -17.50 -0.75 -18.59
CA ALA A 151 -17.66 0.65 -18.96
C ALA A 151 -16.32 1.35 -19.21
N GLN A 152 -16.33 2.29 -20.16
CA GLN A 152 -15.21 3.17 -20.43
C GLN A 152 -15.32 4.47 -19.62
N ILE A 153 -14.26 4.80 -18.89
CA ILE A 153 -14.17 5.95 -17.99
C ILE A 153 -13.39 7.06 -18.71
N ILE A 154 -14.04 8.19 -18.98
CA ILE A 154 -13.44 9.32 -19.70
C ILE A 154 -13.52 10.58 -18.82
N PRO A 155 -12.37 11.08 -18.32
CA PRO A 155 -12.35 12.36 -17.62
C PRO A 155 -12.60 13.50 -18.63
N LYS A 156 -13.73 14.20 -18.53
CA LYS A 156 -14.11 15.27 -19.48
C LYS A 156 -13.32 16.58 -19.32
N GLY A 157 -12.20 16.56 -18.60
CA GLY A 157 -11.47 17.75 -18.20
C GLY A 157 -12.23 18.57 -17.16
N GLY A 158 -11.52 19.24 -16.26
CA GLY A 158 -12.13 19.97 -15.17
C GLY A 158 -12.66 19.05 -14.05
N ARG A 159 -13.94 19.17 -13.70
CA ARG A 159 -14.54 18.60 -12.47
C ARG A 159 -15.63 17.57 -12.75
N SER A 160 -15.62 16.94 -13.92
CA SER A 160 -16.64 15.96 -14.31
C SER A 160 -16.07 14.72 -14.97
N LEU A 161 -16.52 13.59 -14.42
CA LEU A 161 -16.64 12.24 -14.96
C LEU A 161 -17.56 12.07 -16.17
N THR A 162 -17.17 11.39 -17.25
CA THR A 162 -18.16 10.66 -18.05
C THR A 162 -17.83 9.18 -18.12
N ILE A 163 -18.82 8.34 -17.82
CA ILE A 163 -18.73 6.88 -17.89
C ILE A 163 -19.66 6.43 -19.02
N HIS A 164 -19.09 5.75 -20.00
CA HIS A 164 -19.81 5.13 -21.10
C HIS A 164 -20.01 3.64 -20.79
N VAL A 165 -21.24 3.25 -20.50
CA VAL A 165 -21.58 1.87 -20.18
C VAL A 165 -21.82 1.09 -21.47
N GLY A 166 -21.24 -0.11 -21.58
CA GLY A 166 -21.40 -0.96 -22.77
C GLY A 166 -22.86 -1.41 -22.99
N GLU A 167 -23.54 -1.84 -21.93
CA GLU A 167 -24.92 -2.33 -22.00
C GLU A 167 -25.89 -1.56 -21.09
N LYS A 168 -27.09 -1.26 -21.60
CA LYS A 168 -28.15 -0.56 -20.85
C LYS A 168 -28.61 -1.32 -19.60
N ALA A 169 -28.49 -2.65 -19.59
CA ALA A 169 -28.86 -3.50 -18.47
C ALA A 169 -27.99 -3.26 -17.23
N HIS A 170 -26.71 -2.90 -17.42
CA HIS A 170 -25.75 -2.73 -16.32
C HIS A 170 -25.76 -1.33 -15.70
N VAL A 171 -26.37 -0.35 -16.36
CA VAL A 171 -26.34 1.06 -15.94
C VAL A 171 -26.83 1.23 -14.50
N LYS A 172 -27.92 0.57 -14.11
CA LYS A 172 -28.47 0.65 -12.74
C LYS A 172 -27.55 0.00 -11.71
N SER A 173 -26.94 -1.14 -12.03
CA SER A 173 -25.99 -1.83 -11.16
C SER A 173 -24.73 -1.00 -10.94
N ILE A 174 -24.23 -0.34 -12.00
CA ILE A 174 -23.07 0.56 -11.94
C ILE A 174 -23.36 1.79 -11.08
N ILE A 175 -24.52 2.44 -11.27
CA ILE A 175 -24.94 3.58 -10.44
C ILE A 175 -24.96 3.18 -8.96
N SER A 176 -25.58 2.05 -8.65
CA SER A 176 -25.64 1.54 -7.28
C SER A 176 -24.25 1.22 -6.73
N ALA A 177 -23.36 0.62 -7.53
CA ALA A 177 -22.00 0.29 -7.11
C ALA A 177 -21.18 1.55 -6.79
N ILE A 178 -21.24 2.56 -7.65
CA ILE A 178 -20.55 3.85 -7.45
C ILE A 178 -21.08 4.55 -6.18
N GLN A 179 -22.40 4.55 -5.97
CA GLN A 179 -23.01 5.13 -4.77
C GLN A 179 -22.66 4.37 -3.49
N SER A 180 -22.56 3.04 -3.57
CA SER A 180 -22.17 2.19 -2.44
C SER A 180 -20.69 2.33 -2.06
N ALA A 181 -19.85 2.84 -2.97
CA ALA A 181 -18.44 3.06 -2.74
C ALA A 181 -18.21 4.23 -1.77
N THR A 182 -18.18 3.94 -0.47
CA THR A 182 -18.02 4.92 0.62
C THR A 182 -16.74 5.76 0.52
N PHE A 183 -15.71 5.24 -0.15
CA PHE A 183 -14.44 5.95 -0.34
C PHE A 183 -14.51 7.04 -1.42
N LEU A 184 -15.55 7.04 -2.27
CA LEU A 184 -15.70 7.98 -3.38
C LEU A 184 -16.78 9.03 -3.13
N ASN A 185 -17.88 8.66 -2.45
CA ASN A 185 -19.03 9.56 -2.17
C ASN A 185 -19.49 10.35 -3.42
N LEU A 186 -19.55 9.69 -4.58
CA LEU A 186 -19.93 10.28 -5.86
C LEU A 186 -21.36 9.92 -6.24
N GLN A 187 -22.07 10.87 -6.86
CA GLN A 187 -23.42 10.68 -7.35
C GLN A 187 -23.46 10.75 -8.89
N PRO A 188 -23.50 9.61 -9.60
CA PRO A 188 -23.63 9.61 -11.05
C PRO A 188 -25.03 10.08 -11.48
N ILE A 189 -25.08 10.95 -12.48
CA ILE A 189 -26.28 11.50 -13.11
C ILE A 189 -26.39 10.90 -14.51
N GLN A 190 -27.54 10.31 -14.84
CA GLN A 190 -27.82 9.82 -16.19
C GLN A 190 -28.12 10.98 -17.14
N ASP A 191 -27.55 10.96 -18.33
CA ASP A 191 -27.87 11.94 -19.35
C ASP A 191 -29.25 11.62 -19.98
N PRO A 192 -30.18 12.61 -20.09
CA PRO A 192 -31.52 12.37 -20.64
C PRO A 192 -31.54 11.96 -22.13
N GLN A 193 -30.51 12.34 -22.88
CA GLN A 193 -30.39 12.07 -24.32
C GLN A 193 -29.76 10.70 -24.59
N GLU A 194 -28.83 10.26 -23.75
CA GLU A 194 -28.06 9.02 -23.94
C GLU A 194 -28.08 8.18 -22.64
N PRO A 195 -28.94 7.16 -22.53
CA PRO A 195 -29.15 6.41 -21.28
C PRO A 195 -27.97 5.51 -20.90
N THR A 196 -26.99 5.32 -21.79
CA THR A 196 -25.72 4.60 -21.54
C THR A 196 -24.63 5.52 -20.98
N GLN A 197 -24.83 6.83 -21.02
CA GLN A 197 -23.86 7.82 -20.56
C GLN A 197 -24.19 8.29 -19.13
N LEU A 198 -23.21 8.21 -18.24
CA LEU A 198 -23.30 8.71 -16.87
C LEU A 198 -22.32 9.86 -16.68
N ASN A 199 -22.84 11.02 -16.27
CA ASN A 199 -22.03 12.17 -15.87
C ASN A 199 -21.83 12.16 -14.35
N VAL A 200 -20.59 12.24 -13.89
CA VAL A 200 -20.26 12.20 -12.46
C VAL A 200 -19.57 13.49 -12.05
N PRO A 201 -20.25 14.39 -11.32
CA PRO A 201 -19.61 15.59 -10.80
C PRO A 201 -18.61 15.23 -9.68
N ILE A 202 -17.38 15.72 -9.80
CA ILE A 202 -16.32 15.52 -8.81
C ILE A 202 -16.34 16.71 -7.84
N PRO A 203 -16.51 16.47 -6.52
CA PRO A 203 -16.43 17.53 -5.51
C PRO A 203 -15.02 18.11 -5.40
N PRO A 204 -14.86 19.33 -4.85
CA PRO A 204 -13.54 19.92 -4.70
C PRO A 204 -12.74 19.12 -3.66
N PRO A 205 -11.42 18.96 -3.87
CA PRO A 205 -10.58 18.33 -2.86
C PRO A 205 -10.64 19.14 -1.56
N THR A 206 -11.04 18.49 -0.48
CA THR A 206 -11.04 19.08 0.85
C THR A 206 -9.62 19.20 1.39
N THR A 207 -9.43 20.05 2.40
CA THR A 207 -8.15 20.17 3.11
C THR A 207 -7.69 18.84 3.69
N GLU A 208 -8.61 18.09 4.30
CA GLU A 208 -8.31 16.77 4.87
C GLU A 208 -7.80 15.78 3.80
N SER A 209 -8.44 15.73 2.62
CA SER A 209 -8.00 14.85 1.52
C SER A 209 -6.59 15.23 1.02
N ARG A 210 -6.29 16.52 0.95
CA ARG A 210 -4.94 17.01 0.61
C ARG A 210 -3.91 16.61 1.66
N ASP A 211 -4.23 16.76 2.94
CA ASP A 211 -3.33 16.39 4.04
C ASP A 211 -3.07 14.87 4.07
N LEU A 212 -4.10 14.06 3.79
CA LEU A 212 -3.95 12.60 3.61
C LEU A 212 -3.04 12.27 2.41
N ALA A 213 -3.18 12.98 1.28
CA ALA A 213 -2.29 12.80 0.14
C ALA A 213 -0.84 13.18 0.47
N LEU A 214 -0.62 14.28 1.21
CA LEU A 214 0.71 14.72 1.65
C LEU A 214 1.36 13.74 2.62
N THR A 215 0.61 13.22 3.59
CA THR A 215 1.13 12.20 4.53
C THR A 215 1.46 10.89 3.81
N THR A 216 0.64 10.50 2.83
CA THR A 216 0.90 9.31 2.00
C THR A 216 2.15 9.51 1.13
N ALA A 217 2.31 10.67 0.50
CA ALA A 217 3.50 10.99 -0.30
C ALA A 217 4.80 10.90 0.53
N ARG A 218 4.77 11.34 1.80
CA ARG A 218 5.90 11.18 2.73
C ARG A 218 6.21 9.71 3.01
N LYS A 219 5.20 8.90 3.34
CA LYS A 219 5.35 7.45 3.59
C LYS A 219 5.93 6.71 2.38
N VAL A 220 5.45 7.03 1.18
CA VAL A 220 5.96 6.47 -0.08
C VAL A 220 7.43 6.85 -0.28
N GLY A 221 7.78 8.11 -0.01
CA GLY A 221 9.17 8.58 -0.06
C GLY A 221 10.10 7.88 0.92
N GLU A 222 9.69 7.68 2.17
CA GLU A 222 10.43 6.94 3.18
C GLU A 222 10.66 5.47 2.77
N THR A 223 9.63 4.86 2.16
CA THR A 223 9.70 3.50 1.61
C THR A 223 10.72 3.41 0.48
N ALA A 224 10.75 4.38 -0.44
CA ALA A 224 11.74 4.45 -1.52
C ALA A 224 13.17 4.56 -0.97
N ILE A 225 13.40 5.46 0.01
CA ILE A 225 14.70 5.63 0.66
C ILE A 225 15.14 4.33 1.35
N THR A 226 14.21 3.64 2.01
CA THR A 226 14.46 2.35 2.65
C THR A 226 14.82 1.27 1.62
N GLY A 227 14.18 1.27 0.45
CA GLY A 227 14.53 0.40 -0.68
C GLY A 227 15.96 0.65 -1.20
N VAL A 228 16.39 1.90 -1.31
CA VAL A 228 17.78 2.23 -1.69
C VAL A 228 18.77 1.76 -0.62
N ARG A 229 18.46 1.93 0.67
CA ARG A 229 19.30 1.41 1.77
C ARG A 229 19.41 -0.11 1.75
N SER A 230 18.33 -0.81 1.37
CA SER A 230 18.35 -2.27 1.17
C SER A 230 19.29 -2.66 0.02
N THR A 231 19.22 -1.95 -1.11
CA THR A 231 20.11 -2.17 -2.26
C THR A 231 21.58 -1.96 -1.90
N ARG A 232 21.88 -0.90 -1.13
CA ARG A 232 23.21 -0.68 -0.55
C ARG A 232 23.65 -1.84 0.33
N ALA A 233 22.77 -2.34 1.21
CA ALA A 233 23.10 -3.47 2.09
C ALA A 233 23.44 -4.75 1.31
N LEU A 234 22.76 -4.99 0.18
CA LEU A 234 23.09 -6.10 -0.73
C LEU A 234 24.48 -5.93 -1.34
N MET A 235 24.81 -4.72 -1.82
CA MET A 235 26.16 -4.44 -2.36
C MET A 235 27.25 -4.54 -1.28
N GLN A 236 26.99 -4.02 -0.08
CA GLN A 236 27.90 -4.15 1.06
C GLN A 236 28.13 -5.63 1.42
N LYS A 237 27.11 -6.48 1.32
CA LYS A 237 27.24 -7.93 1.53
C LYS A 237 28.11 -8.56 0.43
N LYS A 238 27.96 -8.15 -0.83
CA LYS A 238 28.82 -8.62 -1.94
C LYS A 238 30.29 -8.24 -1.70
N LEU A 239 30.59 -6.98 -1.38
CA LEU A 239 31.96 -6.53 -1.10
C LEU A 239 32.59 -7.29 0.08
N ARG A 240 31.83 -7.52 1.17
CA ARG A 240 32.30 -8.35 2.30
C ARG A 240 32.58 -9.80 1.89
N ASN A 241 31.78 -10.38 1.02
CA ASN A 241 32.03 -11.74 0.53
C ASN A 241 33.31 -11.82 -0.31
N ILE A 242 33.59 -10.80 -1.12
CA ILE A 242 34.84 -10.68 -1.91
C ILE A 242 36.05 -10.55 -0.98
N GLU A 243 35.93 -9.76 0.09
CA GLU A 243 36.96 -9.62 1.13
C GLU A 243 37.27 -10.94 1.83
N LEU A 244 36.23 -11.66 2.27
CA LEU A 244 36.37 -12.97 2.94
C LEU A 244 37.01 -14.02 2.03
N LYS A 245 36.63 -14.03 0.75
CA LYS A 245 37.20 -14.94 -0.26
C LYS A 245 38.57 -14.48 -0.76
N LYS A 246 39.07 -13.30 -0.34
CA LYS A 246 40.32 -12.68 -0.77
C LYS A 246 40.47 -12.58 -2.29
N LEU A 247 39.36 -12.36 -3.00
CA LEU A 247 39.34 -12.29 -4.46
C LEU A 247 39.89 -10.96 -5.00
N ALA A 248 39.96 -9.93 -4.15
CA ALA A 248 40.42 -8.60 -4.52
C ALA A 248 41.38 -8.01 -3.49
N ARG A 249 42.16 -7.02 -3.92
CA ARG A 249 43.10 -6.29 -3.07
C ARG A 249 42.35 -5.40 -2.06
N PRO A 250 42.81 -5.28 -0.80
CA PRO A 250 42.16 -4.44 0.21
C PRO A 250 42.06 -2.95 -0.19
N ASP A 251 43.02 -2.46 -0.99
CA ASP A 251 43.01 -1.07 -1.47
C ASP A 251 41.87 -0.82 -2.47
N ASP A 252 41.54 -1.81 -3.29
CA ASP A 252 40.47 -1.70 -4.28
C ASP A 252 39.10 -1.81 -3.60
N LEU A 253 38.96 -2.67 -2.60
CA LEU A 253 37.74 -2.73 -1.77
C LEU A 253 37.44 -1.40 -1.07
N LYS A 254 38.47 -0.74 -0.52
CA LYS A 254 38.32 0.59 0.10
C LYS A 254 37.85 1.65 -0.91
N LYS A 255 38.35 1.61 -2.15
CA LYS A 255 37.89 2.51 -3.22
C LYS A 255 36.46 2.17 -3.64
N ALA A 256 36.13 0.90 -3.81
CA ALA A 256 34.80 0.44 -4.16
C ALA A 256 33.74 0.85 -3.12
N HIS A 257 34.05 0.76 -1.82
CA HIS A 257 33.17 1.28 -0.77
C HIS A 257 32.92 2.78 -0.89
N LYS A 258 33.96 3.58 -1.18
CA LYS A 258 33.81 5.03 -1.36
C LYS A 258 32.94 5.36 -2.57
N GLU A 259 33.13 4.68 -3.70
CA GLU A 259 32.32 4.90 -4.89
C GLU A 259 30.87 4.43 -4.71
N MET A 260 30.66 3.28 -4.05
CA MET A 260 29.32 2.80 -3.68
C MET A 260 28.53 3.83 -2.87
N GLU A 261 29.14 4.40 -1.82
CA GLU A 261 28.46 5.40 -0.98
C GLU A 261 28.15 6.68 -1.78
N LYS A 262 29.05 7.15 -2.64
CA LYS A 262 28.77 8.29 -3.55
C LYS A 262 27.57 8.04 -4.46
N ILE A 263 27.43 6.83 -5.01
CA ILE A 263 26.30 6.46 -5.88
C ILE A 263 24.99 6.47 -5.08
N VAL A 264 25.01 5.92 -3.86
CA VAL A 264 23.84 5.86 -2.97
C VAL A 264 23.41 7.25 -2.50
N GLU A 265 24.36 8.12 -2.12
CA GLU A 265 24.08 9.50 -1.73
C GLU A 265 23.41 10.29 -2.85
N LYS A 266 23.89 10.14 -4.09
CA LYS A 266 23.25 10.72 -5.28
C LYS A 266 21.82 10.19 -5.46
N GLY A 267 21.62 8.88 -5.40
CA GLY A 267 20.29 8.26 -5.53
C GLY A 267 19.29 8.75 -4.46
N ILE A 268 19.72 8.86 -3.20
CA ILE A 268 18.89 9.39 -2.11
C ILE A 268 18.56 10.86 -2.35
N THR A 269 19.52 11.66 -2.81
CA THR A 269 19.32 13.08 -3.11
C THR A 269 18.29 13.28 -4.22
N ASP A 270 18.34 12.45 -5.26
CA ASP A 270 17.40 12.55 -6.39
C ASP A 270 15.98 12.09 -6.02
N ILE A 271 15.87 11.08 -5.15
CA ILE A 271 14.58 10.69 -4.54
C ILE A 271 13.99 11.85 -3.74
N LYS A 272 14.77 12.49 -2.87
CA LYS A 272 14.31 13.64 -2.06
C LYS A 272 13.81 14.78 -2.93
N LYS A 273 14.57 15.18 -3.97
CA LYS A 273 14.15 16.20 -4.93
C LYS A 273 12.80 15.85 -5.59
N THR A 274 12.62 14.59 -5.98
CA THR A 274 11.39 14.14 -6.64
C THR A 274 10.18 14.21 -5.71
N ILE A 275 10.36 13.82 -4.44
CA ILE A 275 9.34 13.94 -3.40
C ILE A 275 8.97 15.41 -3.17
N ASP A 276 9.96 16.30 -3.07
CA ASP A 276 9.73 17.73 -2.83
C ASP A 276 8.96 18.39 -4.00
N VAL A 277 9.29 18.02 -5.23
CA VAL A 277 8.55 18.48 -6.43
C VAL A 277 7.10 17.99 -6.38
N ALA A 278 6.88 16.71 -6.06
CA ALA A 278 5.54 16.15 -5.95
C ALA A 278 4.73 16.79 -4.81
N ARG A 279 5.38 17.06 -3.67
CA ARG A 279 4.74 17.71 -2.52
C ARG A 279 4.24 19.11 -2.86
N LYS A 280 5.09 19.92 -3.51
CA LYS A 280 4.72 21.26 -3.99
C LYS A 280 3.58 21.20 -5.01
N ALA A 281 3.58 20.20 -5.88
CA ALA A 281 2.50 20.01 -6.86
C ALA A 281 1.15 19.67 -6.21
N ILE A 282 1.15 18.98 -5.06
CA ILE A 282 -0.06 18.70 -4.27
C ILE A 282 -0.51 19.94 -3.49
N GLU A 283 0.44 20.69 -2.91
CA GLU A 283 0.15 21.92 -2.16
C GLU A 283 -0.45 23.05 -3.03
N GLN A 284 -0.07 23.12 -4.32
CA GLN A 284 -0.54 24.15 -5.26
C GLN A 284 -1.95 23.91 -5.84
N LYS A 285 -2.59 22.77 -5.54
CA LYS A 285 -3.93 22.40 -6.03
C LYS A 285 -5.00 22.59 -4.96
#